data_AF-E7N8X1-F1
#
_entry.id   AF-E7N8X1-F1
#
_cell.length_a   1.000
_cell.length_b   1.000
_cell.length_c   1.000
_cell.angle_alpha   90.00
_cell.angle_beta   90.00
_cell.angle_gamma   90.00
#
_symmetry.space_group_name_H-M   'P 1'
#
loop_
_entity.id
_entity.type
_entity.pdbx_description
1 polymer ?
#
loop_
_entity_poly.entity_id
_entity_poly.type
_entity_poly.pdbx_seq_one_letter_code
_entity_poly.pdbx_strand_id
1 'polypeptide(L)'
;SVDPLSLHAGDLVVHAQHGVGRFIELSRRAVGGARSSATREYLVIEYAPSKRGQPGDRLLVPTDALDQVTKYVGGDSPALSKMGGADWAKTKSKARKAVREIAGELVRLYAARAATTGHAFSPDSPWQTELEEAFPYTETPDQLSTIDEVKADMEKAQPMDRLVCGDVGYGKTEIAVRAAFKAVQDGKQVAVLVPTTLLVSQHAETFTERYAGFPVTVGALSRFQDAAESAKVLEGLEKGTVDVVVGTHRLITGQVRFKDLGLVIIDEEQRFGVEHKETLKALRTNVDVLSMSATPIPRTLEMAVTGLREMSTLATPPEDRHPILTYVGAYETKQVSAAIRRELLREGQVFFVHNRVEDIDATAARLAELVPEARVATAHGQMNEHQLEAVIDSFWRKETDVLVCTTIVETGLDVSNANTLIVDRADRMGLSQLHQLRGRVGRGRERAYAYFLYPSDKPLTETALERLRTIATNTDLGAGMQVAMKDLEIRGSGNLLGGEQSGHIAGVGFDLYVRMVSEAVAAYKKALARSGKAGADAIGFEEGDDEDVELRIELPVDATVPEDYIPHERLRLEAYTKFAAARSGEQVDDVLEELADR
;
A
#
# COMPACT_ATOMS: atom_id res chain seq x y z
N SER A 1 3.38 16.91 -1.55
CA SER A 1 2.79 18.23 -1.83
C SER A 1 1.50 18.03 -2.60
N VAL A 2 0.58 19.00 -2.53
CA VAL A 2 -0.68 18.97 -3.30
C VAL A 2 -0.36 18.77 -4.78
N ASP A 3 -1.15 17.95 -5.46
CA ASP A 3 -1.31 18.06 -6.90
C ASP A 3 -2.44 19.09 -7.14
N PRO A 4 -2.11 20.38 -7.35
CA PRO A 4 -3.12 21.43 -7.52
C PRO A 4 -3.96 21.21 -8.79
N LEU A 5 -3.59 20.23 -9.62
CA LEU A 5 -4.41 19.78 -10.74
C LEU A 5 -5.76 19.17 -10.33
N SER A 6 -6.00 18.92 -9.02
CA SER A 6 -7.14 18.16 -8.49
C SER A 6 -8.10 18.92 -7.55
N LEU A 7 -7.86 20.21 -7.26
CA LEU A 7 -8.70 20.99 -6.33
C LEU A 7 -9.90 21.63 -7.04
N HIS A 8 -11.10 21.31 -6.57
CA HIS A 8 -12.37 21.88 -7.06
C HIS A 8 -13.04 22.72 -5.96
N ALA A 9 -13.79 23.75 -6.35
CA ALA A 9 -14.56 24.55 -5.41
C ALA A 9 -15.49 23.63 -4.57
N GLY A 10 -15.36 23.71 -3.25
CA GLY A 10 -16.04 22.82 -2.31
C GLY A 10 -15.14 21.74 -1.68
N ASP A 11 -13.95 21.49 -2.23
CA ASP A 11 -12.99 20.54 -1.67
C ASP A 11 -12.54 20.94 -0.27
N LEU A 12 -12.28 19.95 0.57
CA LEU A 12 -11.75 20.15 1.91
C LEU A 12 -10.22 20.25 1.86
N VAL A 13 -9.68 21.27 2.53
CA VAL A 13 -8.25 21.55 2.63
C VAL A 13 -7.85 21.72 4.09
N VAL A 14 -6.61 21.41 4.42
CA VAL A 14 -6.00 21.62 5.72
C VAL A 14 -4.95 22.70 5.58
N HIS A 15 -5.10 23.76 6.36
CA HIS A 15 -4.04 24.75 6.58
C HIS A 15 -3.25 24.38 7.83
N ALA A 16 -1.92 24.33 7.76
CA ALA A 16 -1.05 23.88 8.86
C ALA A 16 -1.30 24.62 10.20
N GLN A 17 -1.68 25.90 10.12
CA GLN A 17 -1.98 26.76 11.28
C GLN A 17 -3.46 26.85 11.67
N HIS A 18 -4.39 26.75 10.72
CA HIS A 18 -5.81 27.07 10.94
C HIS A 18 -6.74 25.86 10.88
N GLY A 19 -6.24 24.72 10.41
CA GLY A 19 -6.97 23.46 10.38
C GLY A 19 -7.79 23.25 9.11
N VAL A 20 -8.82 22.42 9.23
CA VAL A 20 -9.68 21.97 8.12
C VAL A 20 -10.63 23.09 7.70
N GLY A 21 -10.50 23.52 6.45
CA GLY A 21 -11.34 24.50 5.77
C GLY A 21 -11.86 23.98 4.43
N ARG A 22 -12.70 24.76 3.77
CA ARG A 22 -13.27 24.48 2.45
C ARG A 22 -12.69 25.43 1.42
N PHE A 23 -12.13 24.90 0.34
CA PHE A 23 -11.68 25.72 -0.79
C PHE A 23 -12.88 26.33 -1.53
N ILE A 24 -12.83 27.63 -1.81
CA ILE A 24 -13.90 28.36 -2.50
C ILE A 24 -13.47 28.75 -3.91
N GLU A 25 -12.44 29.59 -4.03
CA GLU A 25 -11.99 30.19 -5.29
C GLU A 25 -10.58 30.79 -5.15
N LEU A 26 -9.96 31.15 -6.27
CA LEU A 26 -8.82 32.06 -6.31
C LEU A 26 -9.30 33.51 -6.47
N SER A 27 -8.84 34.41 -5.61
CA SER A 27 -9.22 35.83 -5.61
C SER A 27 -8.00 36.71 -5.88
N ARG A 28 -8.14 37.67 -6.80
CA ARG A 28 -7.15 38.73 -7.04
C ARG A 28 -7.43 39.93 -6.17
N ARG A 29 -6.39 40.45 -5.53
CA ARG A 29 -6.45 41.72 -4.80
C ARG A 29 -5.27 42.60 -5.16
N ALA A 30 -5.54 43.90 -5.31
CA ALA A 30 -4.49 44.90 -5.39
C ALA A 30 -3.86 45.07 -3.99
N VAL A 31 -2.54 44.96 -3.92
CA VAL A 31 -1.73 45.11 -2.72
C VAL A 31 -0.77 46.27 -2.96
N GLY A 32 -0.88 47.32 -2.12
CA GLY A 32 -0.06 48.52 -2.20
C GLY A 32 -0.85 49.82 -2.02
N GLY A 33 -0.15 50.93 -1.78
CA GLY A 33 -0.73 52.27 -1.68
C GLY A 33 -0.93 52.93 -3.06
N ALA A 34 -1.51 54.14 -3.08
CA ALA A 34 -1.94 54.87 -4.29
C ALA A 34 -0.88 55.13 -5.39
N ARG A 35 0.38 54.71 -5.23
CA ARG A 35 1.48 54.90 -6.20
C ARG A 35 2.09 53.59 -6.74
N SER A 36 1.65 52.42 -6.26
CA SER A 36 2.04 51.12 -6.80
C SER A 36 0.96 50.10 -6.47
N SER A 37 0.22 49.64 -7.49
CA SER A 37 -0.80 48.59 -7.38
C SER A 37 -0.20 47.31 -7.92
N ALA A 38 0.44 46.51 -7.07
CA ALA A 38 0.80 45.14 -7.44
C ALA A 38 -0.45 44.26 -7.23
N THR A 39 -0.82 43.46 -8.22
CA THR A 39 -1.91 42.48 -8.04
C THR A 39 -1.33 41.21 -7.44
N ARG A 40 -1.92 40.70 -6.37
CA ARG A 40 -1.58 39.38 -5.80
C ARG A 40 -2.79 38.46 -5.85
N GLU A 41 -2.53 37.19 -6.10
CA GLU A 41 -3.52 36.11 -6.06
C GLU A 41 -3.55 35.47 -4.66
N TYR A 42 -4.75 35.12 -4.21
CA TYR A 42 -4.99 34.51 -2.91
C TYR A 42 -5.92 33.31 -3.06
N LEU A 43 -5.57 32.20 -2.42
CA LEU A 43 -6.44 31.05 -2.24
C LEU A 43 -7.46 31.36 -1.13
N VAL A 44 -8.74 31.34 -1.46
CA VAL A 44 -9.83 31.62 -0.50
C VAL A 44 -10.29 30.32 0.15
N ILE A 45 -10.12 30.22 1.46
CA ILE A 45 -10.56 29.08 2.27
C ILE A 45 -11.63 29.53 3.25
N GLU A 46 -12.78 28.85 3.28
CA GLU A 46 -13.87 29.06 4.24
C GLU A 46 -13.77 28.10 5.44
N TYR A 47 -13.92 28.65 6.63
CA TYR A 47 -13.88 27.96 7.92
C TYR A 47 -15.24 28.00 8.62
N ALA A 48 -15.37 27.20 9.70
CA ALA A 48 -16.59 27.24 10.52
C ALA A 48 -16.79 28.64 11.11
N PRO A 49 -18.06 29.10 11.22
CA PRO A 49 -18.34 30.43 11.74
C PRO A 49 -17.94 30.54 13.21
N SER A 50 -17.21 31.61 13.53
CA SER A 50 -16.81 31.94 14.90
C SER A 50 -18.00 32.20 15.83
N LYS A 51 -19.14 32.65 15.29
CA LYS A 51 -20.39 32.89 16.03
C LYS A 51 -21.55 32.12 15.43
N ARG A 52 -22.40 31.53 16.28
CA ARG A 52 -23.56 30.74 15.86
C ARG A 52 -24.54 31.63 15.05
N GLY A 53 -24.78 31.29 13.79
CA GLY A 53 -25.67 32.02 12.88
C GLY A 53 -25.00 33.06 11.97
N GLN A 54 -23.67 33.16 11.95
CA GLN A 54 -22.92 33.98 11.00
C GLN A 54 -22.43 33.15 9.79
N PRO A 55 -22.12 33.79 8.64
CA PRO A 55 -21.43 33.12 7.53
C PRO A 55 -20.06 32.58 7.97
N GLY A 56 -19.52 31.60 7.25
CA GLY A 56 -18.19 31.04 7.52
C GLY A 56 -17.11 32.12 7.42
N ASP A 57 -16.11 32.03 8.28
CA ASP A 57 -14.99 32.96 8.26
C ASP A 57 -14.06 32.61 7.09
N ARG A 58 -13.58 33.60 6.34
CA ARG A 58 -12.72 33.38 5.15
C ARG A 58 -11.27 33.75 5.43
N LEU A 59 -10.37 32.84 5.09
CA LEU A 59 -8.93 33.05 5.07
C LEU A 59 -8.46 33.28 3.63
N LEU A 60 -7.57 34.24 3.44
CA LEU A 60 -6.92 34.53 2.17
C LEU A 60 -5.46 34.09 2.30
N VAL A 61 -5.15 32.93 1.76
CA VAL A 61 -3.78 32.39 1.78
C VAL A 61 -3.04 32.93 0.56
N PRO A 62 -1.93 33.64 0.73
CA PRO A 62 -1.17 34.15 -0.40
C PRO A 62 -0.45 33.00 -1.14
N THR A 63 -0.14 33.19 -2.42
CA THR A 63 0.43 32.12 -3.28
C THR A 63 1.81 31.62 -2.83
N ASP A 64 2.57 32.42 -2.09
CA ASP A 64 3.86 32.08 -1.49
C ASP A 64 3.74 31.14 -0.28
N ALA A 65 2.56 31.06 0.35
CA ALA A 65 2.29 30.18 1.50
C ALA A 65 1.46 28.93 1.14
N LEU A 66 1.41 28.56 -0.15
CA LEU A 66 0.66 27.39 -0.62
C LEU A 66 1.24 26.05 -0.09
N ASP A 67 2.51 26.02 0.29
CA ASP A 67 3.16 24.87 0.92
C ASP A 67 2.53 24.48 2.28
N GLN A 68 1.84 25.42 2.93
CA GLN A 68 1.08 25.24 4.17
C GLN A 68 -0.32 24.66 3.97
N VAL A 69 -0.79 24.56 2.73
CA VAL A 69 -2.12 24.06 2.38
C VAL A 69 -2.03 22.68 1.77
N THR A 70 -2.80 21.74 2.31
CA THR A 70 -2.86 20.35 1.81
C THR A 70 -4.30 19.93 1.59
N LYS A 71 -4.59 19.12 0.57
CA LYS A 71 -5.92 18.52 0.42
C LYS A 71 -6.22 17.63 1.62
N TYR A 72 -7.40 17.75 2.21
CA TYR A 72 -7.78 16.92 3.35
C TYR A 72 -8.07 15.49 2.87
N VAL A 73 -7.38 14.53 3.47
CA VAL A 73 -7.56 13.10 3.27
C VAL A 73 -7.61 12.45 4.65
N GLY A 74 -8.78 11.98 5.07
CA GLY A 74 -8.98 11.53 6.46
C GLY A 74 -10.38 11.04 6.82
N GLY A 75 -11.40 11.34 6.01
CA GLY A 75 -12.77 10.85 6.16
C GLY A 75 -13.80 11.70 5.39
N ASP A 76 -15.03 11.18 5.25
CA ASP A 76 -16.05 11.76 4.35
C ASP A 76 -16.67 13.10 4.83
N SER A 77 -16.56 13.45 6.13
CA SER A 77 -17.21 14.66 6.67
C SER A 77 -16.55 15.17 7.97
N PRO A 78 -15.30 15.66 7.93
CA PRO A 78 -14.73 16.33 9.09
C PRO A 78 -15.47 17.63 9.40
N ALA A 79 -15.54 18.01 10.69
CA ALA A 79 -16.02 19.32 11.07
C ALA A 79 -15.03 20.40 10.64
N LEU A 80 -15.52 21.46 10.00
CA LEU A 80 -14.70 22.63 9.68
C LEU A 80 -14.14 23.24 10.98
N SER A 81 -12.86 23.61 10.94
CA SER A 81 -12.17 24.25 12.06
C SER A 81 -12.64 25.69 12.22
N LYS A 82 -12.54 26.24 13.43
CA LYS A 82 -12.81 27.66 13.71
C LYS A 82 -11.51 28.45 13.64
N MET A 83 -11.51 29.58 12.93
CA MET A 83 -10.35 30.45 12.88
C MET A 83 -10.03 31.06 14.25
N GLY A 84 -8.76 31.05 14.63
CA GLY A 84 -8.29 31.59 15.93
C GLY A 84 -8.69 30.77 17.16
N GLY A 85 -9.35 29.62 17.00
CA GLY A 85 -9.72 28.74 18.10
C GLY A 85 -8.55 27.88 18.59
N ALA A 86 -8.45 27.69 19.92
CA ALA A 86 -7.46 26.78 20.53
C ALA A 86 -7.72 25.29 20.20
N ASP A 87 -8.85 24.96 19.59
CA ASP A 87 -9.26 23.58 19.28
C ASP A 87 -8.33 22.93 18.27
N TRP A 88 -7.92 23.64 17.21
CA TRP A 88 -6.95 23.13 16.24
C TRP A 88 -5.59 22.84 16.89
N ALA A 89 -5.09 23.79 17.69
CA ALA A 89 -3.82 23.62 18.41
C ALA A 89 -3.86 22.41 19.36
N LYS A 90 -4.99 22.16 20.04
CA LYS A 90 -5.20 20.96 20.86
C LYS A 90 -5.21 19.68 20.03
N THR A 91 -5.92 19.65 18.90
CA THR A 91 -5.96 18.49 18.00
C THR A 91 -4.58 18.18 17.44
N LYS A 92 -3.86 19.21 16.99
CA LYS A 92 -2.47 19.15 16.52
C LYS A 92 -1.53 18.62 17.61
N SER A 93 -1.64 19.13 18.83
CA SER A 93 -0.83 18.70 19.98
C SER A 93 -1.09 17.23 20.36
N LYS A 94 -2.36 16.79 20.39
CA LYS A 94 -2.71 15.38 20.64
C LYS A 94 -2.16 14.46 19.55
N ALA A 95 -2.31 14.82 18.28
CA ALA A 95 -1.76 14.05 17.16
C ALA A 95 -0.22 14.00 17.26
N ARG A 96 0.44 15.14 17.51
CA ARG A 96 1.90 15.21 17.69
C ARG A 96 2.39 14.36 18.87
N LYS A 97 1.63 14.28 19.98
CA LYS A 97 1.97 13.41 21.11
C LYS A 97 1.93 11.93 20.71
N ALA A 98 0.85 11.48 20.07
CA ALA A 98 0.72 10.10 19.60
C ALA A 98 1.81 9.75 18.58
N VAL A 99 2.09 10.65 17.64
CA VAL A 99 3.18 10.50 16.66
C VAL A 99 4.55 10.38 17.34
N ARG A 100 4.82 11.16 18.39
CA ARG A 100 6.07 11.07 19.16
C ARG A 100 6.23 9.72 19.87
N GLU A 101 5.15 9.18 20.44
CA GLU A 101 5.18 7.86 21.07
C GLU A 101 5.54 6.77 20.04
N ILE A 102 4.90 6.78 18.87
CA ILE A 102 5.18 5.85 17.77
C ILE A 102 6.61 6.02 17.24
N ALA A 103 7.04 7.25 16.98
CA ALA A 103 8.39 7.53 16.49
C ALA A 103 9.46 7.08 17.51
N GLY A 104 9.20 7.29 18.80
CA GLY A 104 10.08 6.81 19.87
C GLY A 104 10.20 5.29 19.90
N GLU A 105 9.09 4.56 19.76
CA GLU A 105 9.11 3.10 19.66
C GLU A 105 9.89 2.60 18.43
N LEU A 106 9.63 3.19 17.25
CA LEU A 106 10.31 2.80 16.01
C LEU A 106 11.82 3.08 16.09
N VAL A 107 12.22 4.23 16.62
CA VAL A 107 13.63 4.59 16.80
C VAL A 107 14.30 3.70 17.84
N ARG A 108 13.61 3.33 18.93
CA ARG A 108 14.13 2.36 19.91
C ARG A 108 14.38 1.00 19.28
N LEU A 109 13.44 0.49 18.48
CA LEU A 109 13.60 -0.77 17.75
C LEU A 109 14.82 -0.72 16.83
N TYR A 110 14.99 0.39 16.09
CA TYR A 110 16.14 0.58 15.20
C TYR A 110 17.46 0.72 15.97
N ALA A 111 17.47 1.48 17.07
CA ALA A 111 18.65 1.66 17.90
C ALA A 111 19.08 0.34 18.56
N ALA A 112 18.12 -0.47 19.01
CA ALA A 112 18.36 -1.83 19.50
C ALA A 112 19.01 -2.68 18.41
N ARG A 113 18.50 -2.64 17.18
CA ARG A 113 19.05 -3.40 16.05
C ARG A 113 20.42 -2.94 15.57
N ALA A 114 20.66 -1.64 15.52
CA ALA A 114 21.98 -1.10 15.19
C ALA A 114 23.02 -1.44 16.27
N ALA A 115 22.58 -1.66 17.51
CA ALA A 115 23.44 -2.14 18.60
C ALA A 115 23.60 -3.67 18.61
N THR A 116 22.62 -4.42 18.09
CA THR A 116 22.70 -5.87 17.93
C THR A 116 23.61 -6.23 16.77
N THR A 117 24.52 -7.17 17.00
CA THR A 117 25.26 -7.82 15.91
C THR A 117 24.43 -9.01 15.43
N GLY A 118 23.93 -8.91 14.21
CA GLY A 118 23.23 -10.00 13.51
C GLY A 118 24.21 -10.99 12.88
N HIS A 119 23.69 -11.83 11.99
CA HIS A 119 24.49 -12.73 11.19
C HIS A 119 24.74 -12.09 9.82
N ALA A 120 26.00 -11.73 9.53
CA ALA A 120 26.40 -11.31 8.20
C ALA A 120 26.51 -12.55 7.31
N PHE A 121 25.62 -12.68 6.33
CA PHE A 121 25.65 -13.75 5.35
C PHE A 121 26.86 -13.60 4.41
N SER A 122 27.34 -14.72 3.90
CA SER A 122 28.48 -14.79 3.00
C SER A 122 28.11 -14.30 1.59
N PRO A 123 29.09 -13.86 0.78
CA PRO A 123 28.87 -13.57 -0.64
C PRO A 123 28.29 -14.76 -1.39
N ASP A 124 27.65 -14.48 -2.54
CA ASP A 124 26.97 -15.49 -3.33
C ASP A 124 27.89 -16.65 -3.75
N SER A 125 27.36 -17.86 -3.60
CA SER A 125 28.02 -19.11 -4.00
C SER A 125 27.75 -19.43 -5.48
N PRO A 126 28.54 -20.30 -6.13
CA PRO A 126 28.23 -20.76 -7.48
C PRO A 126 26.83 -21.35 -7.64
N TRP A 127 26.33 -22.06 -6.61
CA TRP A 127 24.95 -22.57 -6.60
C TRP A 127 23.90 -21.46 -6.57
N GLN A 128 24.19 -20.31 -5.95
CA GLN A 128 23.30 -19.16 -6.00
C GLN A 128 23.14 -18.67 -7.43
N THR A 129 24.26 -18.52 -8.15
CA THR A 129 24.24 -18.13 -9.57
C THR A 129 23.50 -19.15 -10.42
N GLU A 130 23.73 -20.46 -10.22
CA GLU A 130 23.01 -21.51 -10.95
C GLU A 130 21.49 -21.46 -10.71
N LEU A 131 21.05 -21.22 -9.48
CA LEU A 131 19.63 -21.08 -9.15
C LEU A 131 18.99 -19.84 -9.81
N GLU A 132 19.76 -18.75 -9.90
CA GLU A 132 19.33 -17.50 -10.53
C GLU A 132 19.24 -17.66 -12.05
N GLU A 133 20.23 -18.29 -12.68
CA GLU A 133 20.22 -18.59 -14.12
C GLU A 133 19.14 -19.62 -14.51
N ALA A 134 18.72 -20.49 -13.58
CA ALA A 134 17.62 -21.42 -13.80
C ALA A 134 16.23 -20.75 -13.79
N PHE A 135 16.15 -19.44 -13.49
CA PHE A 135 14.89 -18.72 -13.49
C PHE A 135 14.32 -18.64 -14.91
N PRO A 136 13.07 -19.12 -15.16
CA PRO A 136 12.54 -19.24 -16.52
C PRO A 136 12.07 -17.92 -17.16
N TYR A 137 12.09 -16.81 -16.42
CA TYR A 137 11.65 -15.50 -16.88
C TYR A 137 12.80 -14.50 -16.86
N THR A 138 12.73 -13.45 -17.68
CA THR A 138 13.69 -12.35 -17.61
C THR A 138 13.29 -11.37 -16.52
N GLU A 139 14.23 -11.05 -15.64
CA GLU A 139 14.04 -10.11 -14.56
C GLU A 139 13.91 -8.67 -15.07
N THR A 140 13.09 -7.87 -14.39
CA THR A 140 12.99 -6.44 -14.66
C THR A 140 14.13 -5.66 -13.96
N PRO A 141 14.47 -4.44 -14.43
CA PRO A 141 15.46 -3.60 -13.75
C PRO A 141 15.17 -3.38 -12.26
N ASP A 142 13.90 -3.16 -11.90
CA ASP A 142 13.48 -2.98 -10.50
C ASP A 142 13.67 -4.27 -9.68
N GLN A 143 13.43 -5.43 -10.28
CA GLN A 143 13.68 -6.72 -9.63
C GLN A 143 15.17 -6.90 -9.37
N LEU A 144 16.02 -6.66 -10.37
CA LEU A 144 17.48 -6.76 -10.22
C LEU A 144 18.01 -5.84 -9.12
N SER A 145 17.62 -4.56 -9.14
CA SER A 145 17.97 -3.60 -8.06
C SER A 145 17.53 -4.11 -6.69
N THR A 146 16.29 -4.60 -6.58
CA THR A 146 15.76 -5.07 -5.30
C THR A 146 16.47 -6.34 -4.82
N ILE A 147 16.83 -7.25 -5.71
CA ILE A 147 17.60 -8.46 -5.38
C ILE A 147 18.97 -8.07 -4.83
N ASP A 148 19.67 -7.15 -5.50
CA ASP A 148 20.99 -6.67 -5.07
C ASP A 148 20.91 -5.95 -3.72
N GLU A 149 19.89 -5.11 -3.51
CA GLU A 149 19.63 -4.43 -2.24
C GLU A 149 19.38 -5.42 -1.09
N VAL A 150 18.54 -6.44 -1.31
CA VAL A 150 18.26 -7.49 -0.32
C VAL A 150 19.52 -8.26 0.03
N LYS A 151 20.29 -8.70 -0.97
CA LYS A 151 21.54 -9.44 -0.74
C LYS A 151 22.58 -8.59 -0.01
N ALA A 152 22.75 -7.33 -0.43
CA ALA A 152 23.66 -6.39 0.21
C ALA A 152 23.29 -6.13 1.68
N ASP A 153 22.00 -6.12 2.02
CA ASP A 153 21.57 -6.00 3.40
C ASP A 153 21.86 -7.26 4.21
N MET A 154 21.62 -8.45 3.65
CA MET A 154 21.93 -9.73 4.30
C MET A 154 23.43 -9.89 4.58
N GLU A 155 24.30 -9.31 3.75
CA GLU A 155 25.76 -9.37 3.95
C GLU A 155 26.26 -8.40 5.04
N LYS A 156 25.41 -7.52 5.57
CA LYS A 156 25.78 -6.61 6.66
C LYS A 156 25.74 -7.32 8.01
N ALA A 157 26.59 -6.87 8.93
CA ALA A 157 26.57 -7.36 10.32
C ALA A 157 25.35 -6.92 11.14
N GLN A 158 24.53 -6.01 10.62
CA GLN A 158 23.30 -5.54 11.26
C GLN A 158 22.12 -6.32 10.68
N PRO A 159 21.16 -6.79 11.49
CA PRO A 159 20.03 -7.56 10.96
C PRO A 159 19.24 -6.76 9.93
N MET A 160 18.87 -7.36 8.80
CA MET A 160 18.03 -6.74 7.76
C MET A 160 16.57 -6.57 8.23
N ASP A 161 15.90 -5.49 7.83
CA ASP A 161 14.42 -5.37 7.84
C ASP A 161 13.99 -4.53 6.65
N ARG A 162 13.68 -5.24 5.57
CA ARG A 162 13.32 -4.66 4.31
C ARG A 162 11.86 -4.95 3.99
N LEU A 163 11.16 -3.94 3.47
CA LEU A 163 9.83 -4.12 2.88
C LEU A 163 9.93 -4.04 1.35
N VAL A 164 9.53 -5.11 0.68
CA VAL A 164 9.39 -5.15 -0.78
C VAL A 164 7.93 -4.91 -1.14
N CYS A 165 7.65 -3.77 -1.75
CA CYS A 165 6.34 -3.42 -2.27
C CYS A 165 6.30 -3.65 -3.78
N GLY A 166 5.19 -4.18 -4.29
CA GLY A 166 5.01 -4.34 -5.72
C GLY A 166 3.64 -4.91 -6.03
N ASP A 167 3.11 -4.69 -7.23
CA ASP A 167 1.80 -5.23 -7.57
C ASP A 167 1.83 -6.78 -7.59
N VAL A 168 0.66 -7.39 -7.55
CA VAL A 168 0.50 -8.84 -7.68
C VAL A 168 1.11 -9.30 -9.00
N GLY A 169 1.97 -10.32 -8.98
CA GLY A 169 2.62 -10.86 -10.17
C GLY A 169 3.91 -10.14 -10.61
N TYR A 170 4.40 -9.16 -9.85
CA TYR A 170 5.67 -8.46 -10.15
C TYR A 170 6.92 -9.21 -9.66
N GLY A 171 6.81 -10.52 -9.40
CA GLY A 171 7.96 -11.35 -9.01
C GLY A 171 8.45 -11.18 -7.57
N LYS A 172 7.62 -10.70 -6.64
CA LYS A 172 7.99 -10.62 -5.20
C LYS A 172 8.47 -11.96 -4.64
N THR A 173 7.80 -13.05 -5.00
CA THR A 173 8.16 -14.42 -4.60
C THR A 173 9.57 -14.80 -5.08
N GLU A 174 10.02 -14.29 -6.23
CA GLU A 174 11.36 -14.57 -6.74
C GLU A 174 12.46 -14.02 -5.83
N ILE A 175 12.27 -12.78 -5.37
CA ILE A 175 13.18 -12.11 -4.44
C ILE A 175 13.26 -12.90 -3.13
N ALA A 176 12.11 -13.39 -2.63
CA ALA A 176 12.05 -14.23 -1.44
C ALA A 176 12.76 -15.58 -1.62
N VAL A 177 12.60 -16.25 -2.76
CA VAL A 177 13.30 -17.52 -3.05
C VAL A 177 14.81 -17.31 -3.07
N ARG A 178 15.31 -16.26 -3.74
CA ARG A 178 16.75 -15.97 -3.81
C ARG A 178 17.34 -15.63 -2.44
N ALA A 179 16.64 -14.83 -1.64
CA ALA A 179 17.06 -14.50 -0.27
C ALA A 179 17.06 -15.75 0.63
N ALA A 180 16.04 -16.59 0.53
CA ALA A 180 15.97 -17.84 1.29
C ALA A 180 17.10 -18.80 0.91
N PHE A 181 17.40 -18.95 -0.37
CA PHE A 181 18.48 -19.83 -0.82
C PHE A 181 19.85 -19.36 -0.31
N LYS A 182 20.14 -18.05 -0.36
CA LYS A 182 21.36 -17.47 0.23
C LYS A 182 21.49 -17.80 1.71
N ALA A 183 20.40 -17.69 2.48
CA ALA A 183 20.43 -18.01 3.89
C ALA A 183 20.69 -19.50 4.17
N VAL A 184 20.10 -20.40 3.37
CA VAL A 184 20.32 -21.85 3.48
C VAL A 184 21.76 -22.23 3.15
N GLN A 185 22.40 -21.58 2.18
CA GLN A 185 23.79 -21.83 1.81
C GLN A 185 24.78 -21.56 2.95
N ASP A 186 24.44 -20.64 3.86
CA ASP A 186 25.21 -20.36 5.09
C ASP A 186 24.79 -21.24 6.28
N GLY A 187 23.98 -22.28 6.03
CA GLY A 187 23.53 -23.23 7.04
C GLY A 187 22.46 -22.69 7.98
N LYS A 188 21.80 -21.57 7.62
CA LYS A 188 20.71 -21.00 8.40
C LYS A 188 19.36 -21.50 7.93
N GLN A 189 18.44 -21.66 8.87
CA GLN A 189 17.05 -22.00 8.58
C GLN A 189 16.25 -20.74 8.20
N VAL A 190 15.24 -20.92 7.35
CA VAL A 190 14.36 -19.86 6.86
C VAL A 190 12.91 -20.16 7.23
N ALA A 191 12.20 -19.16 7.74
CA ALA A 191 10.76 -19.23 8.00
C ALA A 191 9.99 -18.30 7.04
N VAL A 192 9.08 -18.84 6.25
CA VAL A 192 8.19 -18.10 5.35
C VAL A 192 6.79 -18.09 5.95
N LEU A 193 6.34 -16.91 6.35
CA LEU A 193 5.07 -16.65 7.02
C LEU A 193 4.05 -16.11 6.03
N VAL A 194 2.94 -16.83 5.90
CA VAL A 194 1.86 -16.48 4.98
C VAL A 194 0.51 -16.43 5.71
N PRO A 195 -0.46 -15.63 5.25
CA PRO A 195 -1.70 -15.41 6.00
C PRO A 195 -2.70 -16.57 5.89
N THR A 196 -2.66 -17.37 4.84
CA THR A 196 -3.64 -18.44 4.57
C THR A 196 -2.97 -19.79 4.32
N THR A 197 -3.68 -20.87 4.60
CA THR A 197 -3.21 -22.25 4.38
C THR A 197 -2.95 -22.52 2.89
N LEU A 198 -3.74 -21.93 1.99
CA LEU A 198 -3.57 -22.05 0.55
C LEU A 198 -2.23 -21.45 0.07
N LEU A 199 -1.87 -20.29 0.61
CA LEU A 199 -0.57 -19.67 0.31
C LEU A 199 0.58 -20.53 0.84
N VAL A 200 0.39 -21.32 1.89
CA VAL A 200 1.43 -22.27 2.35
C VAL A 200 1.73 -23.28 1.25
N SER A 201 0.69 -23.90 0.68
CA SER A 201 0.87 -24.88 -0.38
C SER A 201 1.51 -24.26 -1.63
N GLN A 202 1.03 -23.09 -2.08
CA GLN A 202 1.58 -22.40 -3.26
C GLN A 202 3.06 -22.03 -3.09
N HIS A 203 3.43 -21.43 -1.97
CA HIS A 203 4.81 -21.07 -1.70
C HIS A 203 5.67 -22.33 -1.49
N ALA A 204 5.18 -23.36 -0.80
CA ALA A 204 5.93 -24.61 -0.63
C ALA A 204 6.20 -25.32 -1.96
N GLU A 205 5.21 -25.37 -2.86
CA GLU A 205 5.37 -25.92 -4.22
C GLU A 205 6.40 -25.11 -5.01
N THR A 206 6.24 -23.78 -5.06
CA THR A 206 7.18 -22.88 -5.77
C THR A 206 8.62 -23.03 -5.26
N PHE A 207 8.82 -23.06 -3.94
CA PHE A 207 10.14 -23.23 -3.34
C PHE A 207 10.71 -24.63 -3.63
N THR A 208 9.88 -25.67 -3.56
CA THR A 208 10.31 -27.05 -3.85
C THR A 208 10.72 -27.22 -5.32
N GLU A 209 9.94 -26.67 -6.25
CA GLU A 209 10.27 -26.69 -7.68
C GLU A 209 11.57 -25.96 -7.97
N ARG A 210 11.74 -24.76 -7.39
CA ARG A 210 12.95 -23.95 -7.58
C ARG A 210 14.19 -24.56 -6.95
N TYR A 211 14.04 -25.34 -5.87
CA TYR A 211 15.14 -26.01 -5.21
C TYR A 211 15.37 -27.46 -5.66
N ALA A 212 14.63 -27.97 -6.64
CA ALA A 212 14.68 -29.38 -7.05
C ALA A 212 16.08 -29.88 -7.46
N GLY A 213 16.96 -28.98 -7.92
CA GLY A 213 18.35 -29.29 -8.28
C GLY A 213 19.35 -29.26 -7.11
N PHE A 214 18.92 -28.89 -5.91
CA PHE A 214 19.78 -28.59 -4.77
C PHE A 214 19.44 -29.43 -3.55
N PRO A 215 20.39 -29.67 -2.63
CA PRO A 215 20.17 -30.46 -1.42
C PRO A 215 19.46 -29.64 -0.33
N VAL A 216 18.34 -28.98 -0.67
CA VAL A 216 17.55 -28.14 0.23
C VAL A 216 16.22 -28.81 0.55
N THR A 217 15.92 -28.95 1.84
CA THR A 217 14.68 -29.57 2.31
C THR A 217 13.65 -28.50 2.68
N VAL A 218 12.57 -28.43 1.90
CA VAL A 218 11.43 -27.54 2.15
C VAL A 218 10.35 -28.30 2.92
N GLY A 219 9.92 -27.74 4.06
CA GLY A 219 8.77 -28.19 4.83
C GLY A 219 7.60 -27.22 4.68
N ALA A 220 6.39 -27.76 4.67
CA ALA A 220 5.18 -26.97 4.88
C ALA A 220 4.67 -27.20 6.32
N LEU A 221 4.02 -26.19 6.90
CA LEU A 221 3.23 -26.28 8.14
C LEU A 221 1.91 -25.55 7.94
N SER A 222 0.87 -26.30 7.59
CA SER A 222 -0.50 -25.80 7.41
C SER A 222 -1.53 -26.67 8.15
N ARG A 223 -2.82 -26.39 7.95
CA ARG A 223 -3.90 -27.29 8.39
C ARG A 223 -4.15 -28.45 7.42
N PHE A 224 -3.63 -28.36 6.19
CA PHE A 224 -3.80 -29.40 5.16
C PHE A 224 -2.97 -30.65 5.39
N GLN A 225 -1.93 -30.57 6.22
CA GLN A 225 -1.02 -31.68 6.44
C GLN A 225 -1.50 -32.56 7.57
N ASP A 226 -1.26 -33.86 7.43
CA ASP A 226 -1.58 -34.81 8.47
C ASP A 226 -0.73 -34.57 9.72
N ALA A 227 -1.26 -34.98 10.88
CA ALA A 227 -0.57 -34.81 12.16
C ALA A 227 0.82 -35.46 12.18
N ALA A 228 0.99 -36.58 11.46
CA ALA A 228 2.28 -37.26 11.32
C ALA A 228 3.28 -36.44 10.49
N GLU A 229 2.84 -35.81 9.40
CA GLU A 229 3.69 -34.96 8.57
C GLU A 229 4.10 -33.69 9.31
N SER A 230 3.13 -33.05 9.98
CA SER A 230 3.39 -31.89 10.83
C SER A 230 4.41 -32.21 11.93
N ALA A 231 4.27 -33.36 12.60
CA ALA A 231 5.22 -33.78 13.63
C ALA A 231 6.63 -34.00 13.08
N LYS A 232 6.74 -34.62 11.89
CA LYS A 232 8.02 -34.82 11.20
C LYS A 232 8.69 -33.50 10.83
N VAL A 233 7.94 -32.52 10.34
CA VAL A 233 8.48 -31.19 10.02
C VAL A 233 8.94 -30.47 11.29
N LEU A 234 8.17 -30.52 12.37
CA LEU A 234 8.54 -29.90 13.65
C LEU A 234 9.82 -30.52 14.25
N GLU A 235 9.92 -31.85 14.25
CA GLU A 235 11.14 -32.56 14.66
C GLU A 235 12.32 -32.23 13.74
N GLY A 236 12.05 -32.11 12.44
CA GLY A 236 13.04 -31.75 11.44
C GLY A 236 13.58 -30.33 11.61
N LEU A 237 12.74 -29.38 12.03
CA LEU A 237 13.13 -28.01 12.36
C LEU A 237 14.02 -27.95 13.60
N GLU A 238 13.67 -28.69 14.66
CA GLU A 238 14.46 -28.74 15.89
C GLU A 238 15.83 -29.40 15.66
N LYS A 239 15.91 -30.40 14.78
CA LYS A 239 17.17 -31.06 14.41
C LYS A 239 17.99 -30.32 13.35
N GLY A 240 17.37 -29.36 12.64
CA GLY A 240 17.97 -28.64 11.50
C GLY A 240 18.13 -29.50 10.25
N THR A 241 17.21 -30.44 10.02
CA THR A 241 17.11 -31.22 8.77
C THR A 241 16.11 -30.62 7.78
N VAL A 242 15.29 -29.67 8.23
CA VAL A 242 14.42 -28.85 7.38
C VAL A 242 15.06 -27.46 7.32
N ASP A 243 15.40 -27.04 6.11
CA ASP A 243 16.14 -25.79 5.86
C ASP A 243 15.17 -24.62 5.71
N VAL A 244 14.08 -24.82 4.95
CA VAL A 244 13.04 -23.80 4.74
C VAL A 244 11.70 -24.34 5.22
N VAL A 245 10.97 -23.57 6.03
CA VAL A 245 9.58 -23.89 6.36
C VAL A 245 8.63 -22.79 5.91
N VAL A 246 7.59 -23.18 5.19
CA VAL A 246 6.47 -22.32 4.83
C VAL A 246 5.30 -22.62 5.74
N GLY A 247 4.72 -21.61 6.38
CA GLY A 247 3.61 -21.85 7.30
C GLY A 247 2.80 -20.61 7.64
N THR A 248 1.67 -20.84 8.28
CA THR A 248 0.81 -19.74 8.74
C THR A 248 1.31 -19.16 10.06
N HIS A 249 0.50 -18.31 10.70
CA HIS A 249 0.74 -17.79 12.06
C HIS A 249 1.11 -18.86 13.10
N ARG A 250 0.79 -20.14 12.86
CA ARG A 250 1.22 -21.29 13.69
C ARG A 250 2.74 -21.38 13.86
N LEU A 251 3.54 -20.88 12.92
CA LEU A 251 5.00 -20.82 13.06
C LEU A 251 5.46 -19.92 14.20
N ILE A 252 4.65 -18.92 14.56
CA ILE A 252 4.97 -17.90 15.57
C ILE A 252 4.24 -18.18 16.88
N THR A 253 2.96 -18.59 16.81
CA THR A 253 2.14 -18.88 17.99
C THR A 253 2.26 -20.31 18.49
N GLY A 254 2.73 -21.23 17.64
CA GLY A 254 2.99 -22.62 18.01
C GLY A 254 4.29 -22.77 18.79
N GLN A 255 4.45 -23.90 19.48
CA GLN A 255 5.71 -24.30 20.12
C GLN A 255 6.72 -24.79 19.07
N VAL A 256 7.02 -23.97 18.06
CA VAL A 256 8.00 -24.27 17.02
C VAL A 256 9.38 -23.86 17.52
N ARG A 257 10.33 -24.79 17.47
CA ARG A 257 11.72 -24.55 17.85
C ARG A 257 12.60 -24.72 16.63
N PHE A 258 13.31 -23.66 16.27
CA PHE A 258 14.34 -23.68 15.24
C PHE A 258 15.68 -24.00 15.89
N LYS A 259 16.53 -24.75 15.18
CA LYS A 259 17.93 -24.96 15.58
C LYS A 259 18.76 -23.69 15.39
N ASP A 260 18.63 -23.06 14.22
CA ASP A 260 19.39 -21.86 13.86
C ASP A 260 18.66 -21.04 12.79
N LEU A 261 17.69 -20.23 13.21
CA LEU A 261 16.89 -19.37 12.31
C LEU A 261 17.69 -18.13 11.91
N GLY A 262 17.90 -17.93 10.61
CA GLY A 262 18.65 -16.77 10.08
C GLY A 262 17.82 -15.77 9.29
N LEU A 263 16.70 -16.19 8.69
CA LEU A 263 15.85 -15.31 7.88
C LEU A 263 14.37 -15.59 8.11
N VAL A 264 13.57 -14.53 8.23
CA VAL A 264 12.11 -14.59 8.28
C VAL A 264 11.54 -13.79 7.11
N ILE A 265 10.74 -14.45 6.28
CA ILE A 265 10.03 -13.84 5.16
C ILE A 265 8.56 -13.73 5.53
N ILE A 266 7.94 -12.56 5.35
CA ILE A 266 6.54 -12.30 5.70
C ILE A 266 5.80 -11.84 4.45
N ASP A 267 4.82 -12.61 3.99
CA ASP A 267 3.96 -12.24 2.88
C ASP A 267 2.65 -11.62 3.39
N GLU A 268 2.24 -10.49 2.81
CA GLU A 268 1.03 -9.73 3.16
C GLU A 268 0.91 -9.41 4.67
N GLU A 269 1.96 -8.80 5.25
CA GLU A 269 2.07 -8.44 6.68
C GLU A 269 0.82 -7.76 7.26
N GLN A 270 0.09 -6.98 6.45
CA GLN A 270 -1.11 -6.26 6.89
C GLN A 270 -2.27 -7.18 7.31
N ARG A 271 -2.28 -8.46 6.90
CA ARG A 271 -3.34 -9.43 7.26
C ARG A 271 -3.12 -10.10 8.62
N PHE A 272 -1.96 -9.93 9.24
CA PHE A 272 -1.68 -10.49 10.56
C PHE A 272 -2.31 -9.65 11.68
N GLY A 273 -2.88 -10.34 12.68
CA GLY A 273 -3.45 -9.72 13.87
C GLY A 273 -2.41 -9.02 14.74
N VAL A 274 -2.88 -8.18 15.68
CA VAL A 274 -2.02 -7.36 16.56
C VAL A 274 -1.09 -8.23 17.40
N GLU A 275 -1.59 -9.32 17.99
CA GLU A 275 -0.76 -10.24 18.79
C GLU A 275 0.37 -10.88 17.99
N HIS A 276 0.10 -11.29 16.75
CA HIS A 276 1.13 -11.85 15.87
C HIS A 276 2.22 -10.81 15.54
N LYS A 277 1.82 -9.54 15.36
CA LYS A 277 2.75 -8.44 15.07
C LYS A 277 3.67 -8.15 16.25
N GLU A 278 3.20 -8.25 17.49
CA GLU A 278 4.05 -8.11 18.68
C GLU A 278 5.12 -9.21 18.76
N THR A 279 4.76 -10.46 18.49
CA THR A 279 5.75 -11.55 18.47
C THR A 279 6.77 -11.38 17.33
N LEU A 280 6.34 -10.88 16.17
CA LEU A 280 7.23 -10.53 15.07
C LEU A 280 8.20 -9.39 15.42
N LYS A 281 7.76 -8.38 16.19
CA LYS A 281 8.65 -7.29 16.66
C LYS A 281 9.80 -7.84 17.50
N ALA A 282 9.54 -8.83 18.36
CA ALA A 282 10.59 -9.45 19.16
C ALA A 282 11.63 -10.18 18.27
N LEU A 283 11.17 -10.93 17.26
CA LEU A 283 12.03 -11.67 16.33
C LEU A 283 12.91 -10.74 15.48
N ARG A 284 12.38 -9.59 15.04
CA ARG A 284 13.09 -8.56 14.26
C ARG A 284 14.34 -7.98 14.94
N THR A 285 14.51 -8.20 16.24
CA THR A 285 15.67 -7.67 16.97
C THR A 285 16.96 -8.41 16.62
N ASN A 286 16.88 -9.70 16.27
CA ASN A 286 18.04 -10.60 16.17
C ASN A 286 18.14 -11.36 14.85
N VAL A 287 17.09 -11.34 14.03
CA VAL A 287 16.98 -12.14 12.79
C VAL A 287 16.64 -11.21 11.64
N ASP A 288 17.17 -11.52 10.45
CA ASP A 288 16.87 -10.78 9.23
C ASP A 288 15.40 -10.99 8.84
N VAL A 289 14.73 -9.90 8.46
CA VAL A 289 13.32 -9.91 8.08
C VAL A 289 13.10 -9.29 6.71
N LEU A 290 12.41 -10.03 5.84
CA LEU A 290 11.96 -9.58 4.53
C LEU A 290 10.43 -9.58 4.49
N SER A 291 9.80 -8.42 4.54
CA SER A 291 8.35 -8.30 4.35
C SER A 291 8.00 -8.04 2.89
N MET A 292 6.88 -8.59 2.43
CA MET A 292 6.33 -8.39 1.08
C MET A 292 4.88 -7.90 1.17
N SER A 293 4.50 -6.96 0.30
CA SER A 293 3.10 -6.51 0.22
C SER A 293 2.69 -6.21 -1.22
N ALA A 294 1.44 -6.58 -1.57
CA ALA A 294 0.84 -6.25 -2.86
C ALA A 294 0.36 -4.80 -2.96
N THR A 295 0.06 -4.16 -1.84
CA THR A 295 -0.42 -2.77 -1.82
C THR A 295 0.74 -1.83 -1.52
N PRO A 296 1.12 -0.94 -2.46
CA PRO A 296 2.17 0.02 -2.19
C PRO A 296 1.73 0.99 -1.10
N ILE A 297 2.62 1.28 -0.17
CA ILE A 297 2.44 2.35 0.82
C ILE A 297 2.58 3.69 0.10
N PRO A 298 1.78 4.74 0.43
CA PRO A 298 1.92 6.05 -0.20
C PRO A 298 3.36 6.57 -0.05
N ARG A 299 3.95 7.08 -1.15
CA ARG A 299 5.34 7.57 -1.21
C ARG A 299 5.69 8.62 -0.14
N THR A 300 4.71 9.39 0.32
CA THR A 300 4.91 10.35 1.43
C THR A 300 5.16 9.62 2.76
N LEU A 301 4.43 8.54 3.02
CA LEU A 301 4.64 7.69 4.19
C LEU A 301 5.89 6.83 4.01
N GLU A 302 6.19 6.41 2.77
CA GLU A 302 7.46 5.81 2.38
C GLU A 302 8.61 6.72 2.81
N MET A 303 8.67 7.97 2.34
CA MET A 303 9.71 8.95 2.69
C MET A 303 9.81 9.26 4.19
N ALA A 304 8.68 9.25 4.90
CA ALA A 304 8.65 9.45 6.35
C ALA A 304 9.29 8.27 7.12
N VAL A 305 9.18 7.06 6.55
CA VAL A 305 9.61 5.81 7.15
C VAL A 305 10.96 5.32 6.59
N THR A 306 11.37 5.75 5.39
CA THR A 306 12.61 5.34 4.68
C THR A 306 13.90 5.74 5.42
N GLY A 307 13.80 6.47 6.52
CA GLY A 307 14.91 6.65 7.44
C GLY A 307 15.08 5.51 8.46
N LEU A 308 14.04 4.73 8.74
CA LEU A 308 14.00 3.74 9.82
C LEU A 308 13.83 2.31 9.30
N ARG A 309 13.21 2.14 8.13
CA ARG A 309 13.00 0.85 7.47
C ARG A 309 13.45 0.97 6.02
N GLU A 310 14.29 0.05 5.56
CA GLU A 310 14.67 -0.02 4.15
C GLU A 310 13.48 -0.54 3.34
N MET A 311 13.19 0.09 2.20
CA MET A 311 12.04 -0.26 1.37
C MET A 311 12.43 -0.24 -0.10
N SER A 312 11.97 -1.24 -0.85
CA SER A 312 12.16 -1.34 -2.30
C SER A 312 10.81 -1.45 -2.98
N THR A 313 10.62 -0.73 -4.08
CA THR A 313 9.37 -0.72 -4.83
C THR A 313 9.57 -1.30 -6.22
N LEU A 314 8.82 -2.33 -6.56
CA LEU A 314 8.72 -2.92 -7.89
C LEU A 314 7.60 -2.22 -8.66
N ALA A 315 7.97 -1.33 -9.59
CA ALA A 315 7.02 -0.54 -10.38
C ALA A 315 6.88 -1.08 -11.82
N THR A 316 7.93 -1.68 -12.35
CA THR A 316 8.02 -2.18 -13.71
C THR A 316 7.36 -3.56 -13.83
N PRO A 317 6.25 -3.70 -14.60
CA PRO A 317 5.65 -5.01 -14.85
C PRO A 317 6.56 -5.88 -15.74
N PRO A 318 6.51 -7.21 -15.62
CA PRO A 318 7.16 -8.13 -16.57
C PRO A 318 6.60 -8.01 -18.00
N GLU A 319 7.43 -8.23 -19.02
CA GLU A 319 7.10 -8.00 -20.45
C GLU A 319 5.87 -8.79 -20.96
N ASP A 320 5.62 -9.99 -20.44
CA ASP A 320 4.53 -10.87 -20.90
C ASP A 320 3.13 -10.50 -20.36
N ARG A 321 3.00 -9.41 -19.59
CA ARG A 321 1.72 -9.04 -18.95
C ARG A 321 0.95 -7.99 -19.74
N HIS A 322 -0.28 -8.32 -20.11
CA HIS A 322 -1.20 -7.36 -20.74
C HIS A 322 -2.09 -6.64 -19.70
N PRO A 323 -2.42 -5.35 -19.92
CA PRO A 323 -3.41 -4.65 -19.12
C PRO A 323 -4.76 -5.37 -19.12
N ILE A 324 -5.43 -5.35 -17.97
CA ILE A 324 -6.72 -6.02 -17.77
C ILE A 324 -7.82 -5.09 -18.30
N LEU A 325 -8.54 -5.54 -19.32
CA LEU A 325 -9.64 -4.78 -19.88
C LEU A 325 -10.78 -4.72 -18.88
N THR A 326 -11.02 -3.53 -18.34
CA THR A 326 -12.00 -3.30 -17.28
C THR A 326 -13.26 -2.68 -17.87
N TYR A 327 -14.40 -3.33 -17.65
CA TYR A 327 -15.72 -2.84 -18.00
C TYR A 327 -16.50 -2.52 -16.72
N VAL A 328 -17.14 -1.35 -16.71
CA VAL A 328 -18.05 -0.93 -15.64
C VAL A 328 -19.41 -0.66 -16.26
N GLY A 329 -20.45 -1.30 -15.75
CA GLY A 329 -21.79 -1.12 -16.30
C GLY A 329 -22.89 -1.79 -15.50
N ALA A 330 -24.11 -1.65 -16.00
CA ALA A 330 -25.28 -2.28 -15.40
C ALA A 330 -25.21 -3.81 -15.58
N TYR A 331 -25.74 -4.56 -14.62
CA TYR A 331 -25.83 -6.01 -14.70
C TYR A 331 -26.78 -6.42 -15.83
N GLU A 332 -26.24 -7.07 -16.85
CA GLU A 332 -27.02 -7.65 -17.95
C GLU A 332 -26.73 -9.14 -18.10
N THR A 333 -27.77 -9.97 -18.00
CA THR A 333 -27.65 -11.44 -18.10
C THR A 333 -27.00 -11.90 -19.40
N LYS A 334 -27.28 -11.23 -20.52
CA LYS A 334 -26.69 -11.53 -21.83
C LYS A 334 -25.19 -11.25 -21.85
N GLN A 335 -24.75 -10.18 -21.18
CA GLN A 335 -23.34 -9.83 -21.11
C GLN A 335 -22.57 -10.83 -20.24
N VAL A 336 -23.12 -11.20 -19.07
CA VAL A 336 -22.51 -12.18 -18.15
C VAL A 336 -22.35 -13.54 -18.83
N SER A 337 -23.40 -14.05 -19.47
CA SER A 337 -23.34 -15.34 -20.20
C SER A 337 -22.36 -15.31 -21.36
N ALA A 338 -22.29 -14.22 -22.13
CA ALA A 338 -21.30 -14.06 -23.20
C ALA A 338 -19.86 -14.01 -22.66
N ALA A 339 -19.63 -13.31 -21.54
CA ALA A 339 -18.32 -13.23 -20.91
C ALA A 339 -17.83 -14.61 -20.44
N ILE A 340 -18.70 -15.40 -19.79
CA ILE A 340 -18.39 -16.76 -19.34
C ILE A 340 -18.10 -17.67 -20.53
N ARG A 341 -18.99 -17.73 -21.54
CA ARG A 341 -18.80 -18.58 -22.72
C ARG A 341 -17.51 -18.29 -23.47
N ARG A 342 -17.15 -17.02 -23.60
CA ARG A 342 -15.92 -16.59 -24.24
C ARG A 342 -14.67 -17.10 -23.51
N GLU A 343 -14.71 -17.17 -22.18
CA GLU A 343 -13.62 -17.74 -21.39
C GLU A 343 -13.52 -19.27 -21.56
N LEU A 344 -14.67 -19.96 -21.55
CA LEU A 344 -14.73 -21.40 -21.76
C LEU A 344 -14.21 -21.83 -23.14
N LEU A 345 -14.49 -21.03 -24.18
CA LEU A 345 -14.00 -21.27 -25.55
C LEU A 345 -12.47 -21.29 -25.66
N ARG A 346 -11.75 -20.68 -24.72
CA ARG A 346 -10.29 -20.71 -24.63
C ARG A 346 -9.76 -21.59 -23.49
N GLU A 347 -10.60 -22.49 -22.97
CA GLU A 347 -10.26 -23.42 -21.87
C GLU A 347 -9.76 -22.71 -20.60
N GLY A 348 -10.22 -21.48 -20.40
CA GLY A 348 -9.94 -20.67 -19.22
C GLY A 348 -11.02 -20.82 -18.16
N GLN A 349 -10.79 -20.17 -17.01
CA GLN A 349 -11.68 -20.23 -15.86
C GLN A 349 -12.18 -18.83 -15.46
N VAL A 350 -13.34 -18.79 -14.81
CA VAL A 350 -14.01 -17.53 -14.45
C VAL A 350 -14.18 -17.42 -12.94
N PHE A 351 -13.79 -16.27 -12.38
CA PHE A 351 -14.22 -15.86 -11.05
C PHE A 351 -15.51 -15.05 -11.15
N PHE A 352 -16.56 -15.49 -10.45
CA PHE A 352 -17.79 -14.73 -10.27
C PHE A 352 -17.92 -14.32 -8.80
N VAL A 353 -17.58 -13.07 -8.49
CA VAL A 353 -17.62 -12.54 -7.13
C VAL A 353 -19.03 -12.07 -6.79
N HIS A 354 -19.65 -12.75 -5.83
CA HIS A 354 -20.94 -12.39 -5.25
C HIS A 354 -20.79 -12.31 -3.73
N ASN A 355 -20.71 -11.08 -3.19
CA ASN A 355 -20.38 -10.86 -1.78
C ASN A 355 -21.60 -10.94 -0.84
N ARG A 356 -22.39 -12.02 -0.95
CA ARG A 356 -23.52 -12.31 -0.07
C ARG A 356 -23.73 -13.82 0.01
N VAL A 357 -23.58 -14.40 1.19
CA VAL A 357 -23.61 -15.85 1.39
C VAL A 357 -25.03 -16.41 1.30
N GLU A 358 -26.04 -15.63 1.73
CA GLU A 358 -27.44 -16.06 1.82
C GLU A 358 -28.04 -16.51 0.47
N ASP A 359 -27.59 -15.93 -0.62
CA ASP A 359 -28.10 -16.14 -1.99
C ASP A 359 -27.00 -16.58 -2.98
N ILE A 360 -25.84 -17.01 -2.49
CA ILE A 360 -24.72 -17.44 -3.33
C ILE A 360 -25.07 -18.70 -4.13
N ASP A 361 -25.70 -19.69 -3.49
CA ASP A 361 -26.09 -20.96 -4.14
C ASP A 361 -27.20 -20.74 -5.18
N ALA A 362 -28.14 -19.83 -4.88
CA ALA A 362 -29.17 -19.43 -5.84
C ALA A 362 -28.56 -18.72 -7.07
N THR A 363 -27.50 -17.93 -6.86
CA THR A 363 -26.76 -17.28 -7.94
C THR A 363 -25.99 -18.30 -8.77
N ALA A 364 -25.33 -19.28 -8.14
CA ALA A 364 -24.64 -20.36 -8.84
C ALA A 364 -25.59 -21.23 -9.67
N ALA A 365 -26.75 -21.60 -9.12
CA ALA A 365 -27.79 -22.33 -9.84
C ALA A 365 -28.27 -21.56 -11.08
N ARG A 366 -28.50 -20.25 -10.94
CA ARG A 366 -28.86 -19.37 -12.06
C ARG A 366 -27.76 -19.33 -13.13
N LEU A 367 -26.49 -19.25 -12.74
CA LEU A 367 -25.37 -19.26 -13.70
C LEU A 367 -25.26 -20.59 -14.43
N ALA A 368 -25.48 -21.71 -13.74
CA ALA A 368 -25.52 -23.04 -14.35
C ALA A 368 -26.69 -23.20 -15.34
N GLU A 369 -27.85 -22.60 -15.06
CA GLU A 369 -28.97 -22.55 -16.03
C GLU A 369 -28.66 -21.68 -17.25
N LEU A 370 -27.94 -20.57 -17.06
CA LEU A 370 -27.58 -19.64 -18.14
C LEU A 370 -26.48 -20.18 -19.05
N VAL A 371 -25.55 -20.96 -18.49
CA VAL A 371 -24.42 -21.56 -19.20
C VAL A 371 -24.33 -23.05 -18.81
N PRO A 372 -25.20 -23.92 -19.38
CA PRO A 372 -25.25 -25.35 -19.03
C PRO A 372 -23.97 -26.13 -19.30
N GLU A 373 -23.13 -25.63 -20.21
CA GLU A 373 -21.83 -26.20 -20.54
C GLU A 373 -20.74 -25.93 -19.48
N ALA A 374 -20.98 -25.03 -18.51
CA ALA A 374 -20.02 -24.67 -17.48
C ALA A 374 -20.16 -25.53 -16.21
N ARG A 375 -19.04 -26.00 -15.66
CA ARG A 375 -19.02 -26.60 -14.32
C ARG A 375 -18.91 -25.49 -13.28
N VAL A 376 -19.99 -25.26 -12.53
CA VAL A 376 -20.11 -24.17 -11.55
C VAL A 376 -19.96 -24.71 -10.13
N ALA A 377 -19.11 -24.09 -9.31
CA ALA A 377 -19.00 -24.39 -7.88
C ALA A 377 -19.09 -23.10 -7.03
N THR A 378 -19.41 -23.25 -5.73
CA THR A 378 -19.52 -22.14 -4.77
C THR A 378 -18.41 -22.18 -3.71
N ALA A 379 -17.85 -21.02 -3.38
CA ALA A 379 -16.82 -20.87 -2.34
C ALA A 379 -17.06 -19.62 -1.46
N HIS A 380 -17.35 -19.81 -0.18
CA HIS A 380 -17.59 -18.72 0.76
C HIS A 380 -17.06 -19.01 2.17
N GLY A 381 -16.96 -17.97 3.01
CA GLY A 381 -16.19 -18.03 4.27
C GLY A 381 -16.90 -18.68 5.44
N GLN A 382 -18.20 -18.92 5.28
CA GLN A 382 -18.99 -19.71 6.23
C GLN A 382 -18.90 -21.22 5.95
N MET A 383 -18.31 -21.63 4.82
CA MET A 383 -18.06 -23.05 4.57
C MET A 383 -17.10 -23.58 5.61
N ASN A 384 -17.23 -24.88 5.91
CA ASN A 384 -16.19 -25.55 6.66
C ASN A 384 -14.87 -25.43 5.88
N GLU A 385 -13.76 -25.21 6.59
CA GLU A 385 -12.43 -25.04 5.99
C GLU A 385 -12.13 -26.19 5.03
N HIS A 386 -12.33 -27.44 5.43
CA HIS A 386 -12.14 -28.61 4.56
C HIS A 386 -12.98 -28.61 3.27
N GLN A 387 -14.19 -28.05 3.30
CA GLN A 387 -15.05 -27.98 2.12
C GLN A 387 -14.59 -26.88 1.16
N LEU A 388 -14.30 -25.71 1.71
CA LEU A 388 -13.77 -24.57 0.95
C LEU A 388 -12.46 -24.97 0.24
N GLU A 389 -11.60 -25.67 0.98
CA GLU A 389 -10.36 -26.25 0.53
C GLU A 389 -10.53 -27.21 -0.67
N ALA A 390 -11.45 -28.18 -0.57
CA ALA A 390 -11.71 -29.13 -1.66
C ALA A 390 -12.24 -28.45 -2.92
N VAL A 391 -13.12 -27.45 -2.78
CA VAL A 391 -13.64 -26.68 -3.92
C VAL A 391 -12.52 -25.88 -4.60
N ILE A 392 -11.63 -25.29 -3.80
CA ILE A 392 -10.48 -24.54 -4.32
C ILE A 392 -9.51 -25.44 -5.09
N ASP A 393 -9.16 -26.61 -4.54
CA ASP A 393 -8.28 -27.58 -5.23
C ASP A 393 -8.91 -28.07 -6.54
N SER A 394 -10.21 -28.38 -6.53
CA SER A 394 -10.97 -28.74 -7.73
C SER A 394 -10.96 -27.62 -8.78
N PHE A 395 -11.11 -26.36 -8.37
CA PHE A 395 -10.97 -25.22 -9.27
C PHE A 395 -9.54 -25.12 -9.80
N TRP A 396 -8.51 -25.25 -8.98
CA TRP A 396 -7.12 -25.21 -9.44
C TRP A 396 -6.78 -26.30 -10.46
N ARG A 397 -7.30 -27.53 -10.27
CA ARG A 397 -7.13 -28.68 -11.18
C ARG A 397 -7.96 -28.63 -12.46
N LYS A 398 -8.65 -27.51 -12.74
CA LYS A 398 -9.59 -27.36 -13.86
C LYS A 398 -10.74 -28.37 -13.86
N GLU A 399 -11.15 -28.86 -12.69
CA GLU A 399 -12.35 -29.68 -12.56
C GLU A 399 -13.63 -28.82 -12.48
N THR A 400 -13.47 -27.55 -12.11
CA THR A 400 -14.51 -26.51 -12.08
C THR A 400 -14.13 -25.37 -13.02
N ASP A 401 -15.08 -24.85 -13.80
CA ASP A 401 -14.82 -23.77 -14.76
C ASP A 401 -15.19 -22.39 -14.21
N VAL A 402 -16.28 -22.30 -13.45
CA VAL A 402 -16.78 -21.04 -12.87
C VAL A 402 -16.84 -21.18 -11.35
N LEU A 403 -16.05 -20.37 -10.66
CA LEU A 403 -16.09 -20.28 -9.20
C LEU A 403 -16.93 -19.07 -8.77
N VAL A 404 -18.09 -19.35 -8.17
CA VAL A 404 -18.95 -18.34 -7.56
C VAL A 404 -18.53 -18.14 -6.11
N CYS A 405 -17.99 -16.98 -5.78
CA CYS A 405 -17.29 -16.79 -4.52
C CYS A 405 -17.56 -15.44 -3.87
N THR A 406 -17.35 -15.34 -2.56
CA THR A 406 -17.29 -14.04 -1.87
C THR A 406 -15.92 -13.37 -2.09
N THR A 407 -15.60 -12.34 -1.32
CA THR A 407 -14.27 -11.67 -1.33
C THR A 407 -13.10 -12.55 -0.91
N ILE A 408 -13.27 -13.85 -0.71
CA ILE A 408 -12.18 -14.76 -0.29
C ILE A 408 -11.09 -14.90 -1.35
N VAL A 409 -11.44 -14.69 -2.62
CA VAL A 409 -10.45 -14.61 -3.72
C VAL A 409 -9.47 -13.46 -3.53
N GLU A 410 -9.84 -12.41 -2.79
CA GLU A 410 -8.94 -11.33 -2.40
C GLU A 410 -7.69 -11.87 -1.67
N THR A 411 -7.81 -13.00 -0.95
CA THR A 411 -6.78 -13.54 -0.06
C THR A 411 -6.32 -14.96 -0.37
N GLY A 412 -5.65 -15.12 -1.51
CA GLY A 412 -4.74 -16.25 -1.69
C GLY A 412 -5.12 -17.24 -2.78
N LEU A 413 -6.16 -16.97 -3.55
CA LEU A 413 -6.43 -17.73 -4.78
C LEU A 413 -5.61 -17.13 -5.92
N ASP A 414 -4.50 -17.78 -6.24
CA ASP A 414 -3.68 -17.50 -7.41
C ASP A 414 -3.94 -18.58 -8.47
N VAL A 415 -4.78 -18.27 -9.44
CA VAL A 415 -5.12 -19.20 -10.52
C VAL A 415 -4.73 -18.55 -11.84
N SER A 416 -3.58 -18.96 -12.38
CA SER A 416 -3.02 -18.44 -13.63
C SER A 416 -3.96 -18.62 -14.83
N ASN A 417 -4.81 -19.64 -14.81
CA ASN A 417 -5.80 -19.95 -15.85
C ASN A 417 -7.10 -19.14 -15.71
N ALA A 418 -7.30 -18.42 -14.60
CA ALA A 418 -8.48 -17.59 -14.40
C ALA A 418 -8.25 -16.20 -15.02
N ASN A 419 -8.78 -15.98 -16.23
CA ASN A 419 -8.54 -14.76 -16.99
C ASN A 419 -9.80 -13.88 -17.16
N THR A 420 -10.94 -14.29 -16.63
CA THR A 420 -12.14 -13.44 -16.56
C THR A 420 -12.63 -13.32 -15.11
N LEU A 421 -12.78 -12.07 -14.66
CA LEU A 421 -13.38 -11.70 -13.38
C LEU A 421 -14.73 -11.02 -13.65
N ILE A 422 -15.77 -11.48 -12.98
CA ILE A 422 -17.08 -10.83 -12.96
C ILE A 422 -17.41 -10.52 -11.51
N VAL A 423 -17.59 -9.25 -11.18
CA VAL A 423 -17.95 -8.80 -9.84
C VAL A 423 -19.39 -8.32 -9.88
N ASP A 424 -20.27 -9.10 -9.25
CA ASP A 424 -21.63 -8.67 -8.96
C ASP A 424 -21.63 -7.68 -7.79
N ARG A 425 -22.56 -6.71 -7.86
CA ARG A 425 -22.71 -5.66 -6.84
C ARG A 425 -21.43 -4.89 -6.54
N ALA A 426 -20.66 -4.55 -7.58
CA ALA A 426 -19.43 -3.77 -7.44
C ALA A 426 -19.67 -2.39 -6.76
N ASP A 427 -20.91 -1.88 -6.82
CA ASP A 427 -21.37 -0.66 -6.12
C ASP A 427 -21.14 -0.70 -4.59
N ARG A 428 -21.16 -1.90 -4.01
CA ARG A 428 -21.01 -2.12 -2.56
C ARG A 428 -19.58 -2.38 -2.11
N MET A 429 -18.63 -2.50 -3.03
CA MET A 429 -17.26 -2.91 -2.70
C MET A 429 -16.31 -1.72 -2.61
N GLY A 430 -15.33 -1.79 -1.71
CA GLY A 430 -14.30 -0.77 -1.59
C GLY A 430 -13.35 -0.76 -2.79
N LEU A 431 -12.74 0.39 -3.12
CA LEU A 431 -11.89 0.53 -4.30
C LEU A 431 -10.63 -0.36 -4.23
N SER A 432 -9.95 -0.47 -3.08
CA SER A 432 -8.85 -1.42 -2.90
C SER A 432 -9.28 -2.87 -3.10
N GLN A 433 -10.50 -3.24 -2.70
CA GLN A 433 -10.99 -4.61 -2.86
C GLN A 433 -11.21 -4.92 -4.33
N LEU A 434 -11.84 -3.99 -5.07
CA LEU A 434 -12.01 -4.10 -6.51
C LEU A 434 -10.65 -4.19 -7.23
N HIS A 435 -9.66 -3.39 -6.80
CA HIS A 435 -8.30 -3.45 -7.34
C HIS A 435 -7.61 -4.78 -7.07
N GLN A 436 -7.67 -5.27 -5.82
CA GLN A 436 -7.07 -6.53 -5.42
C GLN A 436 -7.71 -7.70 -6.18
N LEU A 437 -9.04 -7.73 -6.28
CA LEU A 437 -9.76 -8.74 -7.07
C LEU A 437 -9.36 -8.68 -8.55
N ARG A 438 -9.28 -7.48 -9.14
CA ARG A 438 -8.80 -7.31 -10.52
C ARG A 438 -7.40 -7.90 -10.69
N GLY A 439 -6.48 -7.63 -9.76
CA GLY A 439 -5.11 -8.15 -9.79
C GLY A 439 -5.01 -9.67 -9.64
N ARG A 440 -6.09 -10.37 -9.28
CA ARG A 440 -6.12 -11.86 -9.21
C ARG A 440 -6.30 -12.52 -10.57
N VAL A 441 -6.70 -11.79 -11.62
CA VAL A 441 -6.81 -12.31 -12.99
C VAL A 441 -5.75 -11.70 -13.91
N GLY A 442 -5.47 -12.36 -15.05
CA GLY A 442 -4.52 -11.83 -16.04
C GLY A 442 -3.05 -11.96 -15.62
N ARG A 443 -2.72 -13.16 -15.14
CA ARG A 443 -1.35 -13.54 -14.79
C ARG A 443 -0.64 -14.33 -15.89
N GLY A 444 -1.40 -14.88 -16.83
CA GLY A 444 -0.85 -15.51 -18.03
C GLY A 444 -0.61 -14.51 -19.17
N ARG A 445 -0.14 -15.05 -20.30
CA ARG A 445 0.04 -14.30 -21.57
C ARG A 445 -1.29 -13.91 -22.22
N GLU A 446 -2.36 -14.60 -21.83
CA GLU A 446 -3.71 -14.34 -22.29
C GLU A 446 -4.24 -13.03 -21.73
N ARG A 447 -4.86 -12.21 -22.59
CA ARG A 447 -5.50 -10.98 -22.13
C ARG A 447 -6.66 -11.29 -21.18
N ALA A 448 -6.68 -10.62 -20.04
CA ALA A 448 -7.74 -10.78 -19.04
C ALA A 448 -8.78 -9.67 -19.08
N TYR A 449 -9.94 -9.97 -18.51
CA TYR A 449 -11.13 -9.13 -18.55
C TYR A 449 -11.75 -9.05 -17.15
N ALA A 450 -12.10 -7.84 -16.73
CA ALA A 450 -12.78 -7.59 -15.46
C ALA A 450 -14.09 -6.84 -15.71
N TYR A 451 -15.20 -7.42 -15.25
CA TYR A 451 -16.53 -6.83 -15.35
C TYR A 451 -17.00 -6.42 -13.96
N PHE A 452 -17.12 -5.12 -13.71
CA PHE A 452 -17.68 -4.57 -12.48
C PHE A 452 -19.12 -4.15 -12.72
N LEU A 453 -20.06 -4.95 -12.21
CA LEU A 453 -21.47 -4.82 -12.50
C LEU A 453 -22.24 -4.21 -11.33
N TYR A 454 -23.21 -3.35 -11.63
CA TYR A 454 -24.13 -2.77 -10.65
C TYR A 454 -25.60 -2.95 -11.07
N PRO A 455 -26.56 -2.92 -10.13
CA PRO A 455 -27.97 -3.09 -10.48
C PRO A 455 -28.49 -1.97 -11.39
N SER A 456 -29.21 -2.32 -12.46
CA SER A 456 -29.80 -1.35 -13.40
C SER A 456 -30.99 -0.59 -12.81
N ASP A 457 -31.63 -1.14 -11.79
CA ASP A 457 -32.88 -0.67 -11.18
C ASP A 457 -32.66 0.39 -10.08
N LYS A 458 -31.41 0.63 -9.65
CA LYS A 458 -31.09 1.53 -8.54
C LYS A 458 -30.08 2.60 -8.94
N PRO A 459 -30.30 3.85 -8.53
CA PRO A 459 -29.30 4.89 -8.71
C PRO A 459 -28.06 4.60 -7.86
N LEU A 460 -26.89 4.86 -8.41
CA LEU A 460 -25.61 4.78 -7.69
C LEU A 460 -25.44 6.02 -6.79
N THR A 461 -24.78 5.84 -5.65
CA THR A 461 -24.28 6.99 -4.88
C THR A 461 -23.13 7.65 -5.63
N GLU A 462 -22.91 8.94 -5.38
CA GLU A 462 -21.79 9.69 -5.97
C GLU A 462 -20.44 9.03 -5.65
N THR A 463 -20.26 8.57 -4.40
CA THR A 463 -19.07 7.82 -3.96
C THR A 463 -18.91 6.46 -4.65
N ALA A 464 -19.99 5.75 -4.96
CA ALA A 464 -19.91 4.50 -5.72
C ALA A 464 -19.54 4.76 -7.19
N LEU A 465 -20.11 5.82 -7.77
CA LEU A 465 -19.82 6.22 -9.13
C LEU A 465 -18.36 6.66 -9.29
N GLU A 466 -17.82 7.45 -8.37
CA GLU A 466 -16.41 7.88 -8.39
C GLU A 466 -15.45 6.69 -8.24
N ARG A 467 -15.72 5.76 -7.31
CA ARG A 467 -14.95 4.52 -7.16
C ARG A 467 -14.93 3.69 -8.44
N LEU A 468 -16.11 3.46 -9.02
CA LEU A 468 -16.25 2.66 -10.24
C LEU A 468 -15.62 3.35 -11.46
N ARG A 469 -15.70 4.68 -11.57
CA ARG A 469 -14.98 5.44 -12.60
C ARG A 469 -13.47 5.32 -12.43
N THR A 470 -12.97 5.48 -11.20
CA THR A 470 -11.53 5.40 -10.90
C THR A 470 -10.95 4.03 -11.31
N ILE A 471 -11.63 2.93 -10.97
CA ILE A 471 -11.12 1.59 -11.35
C ILE A 471 -11.18 1.35 -12.87
N ALA A 472 -12.11 2.01 -13.58
CA ALA A 472 -12.23 1.93 -15.04
C ALA A 472 -11.19 2.78 -15.78
N THR A 473 -10.79 3.93 -15.24
CA THR A 473 -9.76 4.79 -15.85
C THR A 473 -8.35 4.30 -15.58
N ASN A 474 -8.14 3.65 -14.42
CA ASN A 474 -6.82 3.21 -13.97
C ASN A 474 -6.54 1.76 -14.39
N THR A 475 -6.61 1.47 -15.70
CA THR A 475 -6.45 0.12 -16.28
C THR A 475 -5.01 -0.31 -16.52
N ASP A 476 -4.07 0.62 -16.48
CA ASP A 476 -2.67 0.34 -16.78
C ASP A 476 -1.97 -0.44 -15.67
N LEU A 477 -0.98 -1.25 -16.08
CA LEU A 477 -0.10 -1.96 -15.15
C LEU A 477 0.71 -0.91 -14.36
N GLY A 478 0.70 -1.01 -13.03
CA GLY A 478 1.32 -0.03 -12.13
C GLY A 478 0.34 1.05 -11.62
N ALA A 479 -0.91 1.05 -12.07
CA ALA A 479 -1.93 1.98 -11.57
C ALA A 479 -2.36 1.70 -10.11
N GLY A 480 -1.87 0.60 -9.50
CA GLY A 480 -2.14 0.23 -8.11
C GLY A 480 -1.78 1.33 -7.10
N MET A 481 -0.76 2.14 -7.38
CA MET A 481 -0.41 3.31 -6.55
C MET A 481 -1.49 4.39 -6.60
N GLN A 482 -1.93 4.78 -7.80
CA GLN A 482 -2.98 5.79 -7.97
C GLN A 482 -4.31 5.31 -7.37
N VAL A 483 -4.61 4.03 -7.52
CA VAL A 483 -5.81 3.42 -6.93
C VAL A 483 -5.71 3.34 -5.41
N ALA A 484 -4.53 3.05 -4.84
CA ALA A 484 -4.31 3.06 -3.40
C ALA A 484 -4.41 4.48 -2.80
N MET A 485 -3.85 5.49 -3.47
CA MET A 485 -4.00 6.88 -3.08
C MET A 485 -5.48 7.30 -3.12
N LYS A 486 -6.19 6.96 -4.20
CA LYS A 486 -7.62 7.26 -4.31
C LYS A 486 -8.48 6.47 -3.32
N ASP A 487 -8.14 5.20 -3.01
CA ASP A 487 -8.84 4.43 -1.99
C ASP A 487 -8.60 5.00 -0.59
N LEU A 488 -7.40 5.51 -0.31
CA LEU A 488 -7.09 6.23 0.92
C LEU A 488 -7.85 7.56 1.01
N GLU A 489 -7.97 8.28 -0.10
CA GLU A 489 -8.82 9.48 -0.22
C GLU A 489 -10.29 9.15 0.08
N ILE A 490 -10.81 8.08 -0.55
CA ILE A 490 -12.23 7.71 -0.51
C ILE A 490 -12.63 7.02 0.80
N ARG A 491 -11.75 6.24 1.43
CA ARG A 491 -12.05 5.57 2.71
C ARG A 491 -11.73 6.41 3.94
N GLY A 492 -10.88 7.42 3.79
CA GLY A 492 -10.11 7.95 4.90
C GLY A 492 -9.08 6.93 5.42
N SER A 493 -8.09 7.43 6.15
CA SER A 493 -6.94 6.68 6.68
C SER A 493 -7.25 5.64 7.77
N GLY A 494 -8.51 5.25 7.94
CA GLY A 494 -9.02 4.63 9.15
C GLY A 494 -8.50 3.21 9.45
N ASN A 495 -7.94 2.51 8.46
CA ASN A 495 -7.59 1.08 8.59
C ASN A 495 -6.10 0.74 8.43
N LEU A 496 -5.24 1.64 7.97
CA LEU A 496 -3.85 1.28 7.62
C LEU A 496 -2.91 1.21 8.83
N LEU A 497 -3.24 1.89 9.93
CA LEU A 497 -2.30 2.17 11.01
C LEU A 497 -2.81 1.78 12.41
N GLY A 498 -3.87 0.96 12.48
CA GLY A 498 -4.49 0.53 13.73
C GLY A 498 -5.57 1.50 14.25
N GLY A 499 -6.49 0.97 15.06
CA GLY A 499 -7.72 1.67 15.45
C GLY A 499 -7.49 2.99 16.19
N GLU A 500 -6.43 3.11 17.00
CA GLU A 500 -6.14 4.36 17.74
C GLU A 500 -5.57 5.48 16.84
N GLN A 501 -4.80 5.12 15.81
CA GLN A 501 -4.14 6.09 14.93
C GLN A 501 -5.13 6.73 13.93
N SER A 502 -6.17 5.98 13.56
CA SER A 502 -7.25 6.42 12.66
C SER A 502 -7.88 7.76 13.08
N GLY A 503 -8.13 7.93 14.38
CA GLY A 503 -8.79 9.12 14.93
C GLY A 503 -7.91 10.37 14.89
N HIS A 504 -6.59 10.20 15.00
CA HIS A 504 -5.65 11.32 14.89
C HIS A 504 -5.59 11.84 13.45
N ILE A 505 -5.52 10.94 12.48
CA ILE A 505 -5.42 11.32 11.06
C ILE A 505 -6.70 11.98 10.58
N ALA A 506 -7.88 11.48 10.97
CA ALA A 506 -9.16 12.14 10.67
C ALA A 506 -9.22 13.58 11.23
N GLY A 507 -8.56 13.85 12.36
CA GLY A 507 -8.53 15.17 12.97
C GLY A 507 -7.60 16.17 12.27
N VAL A 508 -6.40 15.74 11.83
CA VAL A 508 -5.38 16.64 11.26
C VAL A 508 -5.21 16.56 9.74
N GLY A 509 -5.70 15.50 9.10
CA GLY A 509 -5.44 15.16 7.71
C GLY A 509 -4.17 14.33 7.53
N PHE A 510 -4.19 13.42 6.54
CA PHE A 510 -3.12 12.45 6.28
C PHE A 510 -1.77 13.10 5.93
N ASP A 511 -1.72 14.08 5.03
CA ASP A 511 -0.44 14.70 4.62
C ASP A 511 0.27 15.38 5.82
N LEU A 512 -0.49 16.18 6.59
CA LEU A 512 0.03 16.84 7.79
C LEU A 512 0.47 15.81 8.86
N TYR A 513 -0.28 14.72 9.02
CA TYR A 513 0.11 13.63 9.93
C TYR A 513 1.45 12.99 9.51
N VAL A 514 1.64 12.71 8.22
CA VAL A 514 2.89 12.14 7.68
C VAL A 514 4.07 13.10 7.84
N ARG A 515 3.86 14.41 7.66
CA ARG A 515 4.88 15.44 7.95
C ARG A 515 5.27 15.41 9.43
N MET A 516 4.30 15.36 10.35
CA MET A 516 4.59 15.25 11.79
C MET A 516 5.40 14.00 12.14
N VAL A 517 5.12 12.87 11.49
CA VAL A 517 5.89 11.62 11.68
C VAL A 517 7.33 11.84 11.22
N SER A 518 7.52 12.42 10.03
CA SER A 518 8.85 12.72 9.48
C SER A 518 9.65 13.65 10.40
N GLU A 519 9.04 14.73 10.88
CA GLU A 519 9.63 15.67 11.84
C GLU A 519 10.04 14.97 13.15
N ALA A 520 9.15 14.14 13.71
CA ALA A 520 9.41 13.43 14.95
C ALA A 520 10.57 12.43 14.81
N VAL A 521 10.61 11.68 13.70
CA VAL A 521 11.69 10.74 13.39
C VAL A 521 13.02 11.46 13.19
N ALA A 522 13.03 12.56 12.44
CA ALA A 522 14.23 13.37 12.22
C ALA A 522 14.76 13.97 13.53
N ALA A 523 13.88 14.50 14.38
CA ALA A 523 14.24 15.02 15.69
C ALA A 523 14.85 13.94 16.59
N TYR A 524 14.24 12.74 16.63
CA TYR A 524 14.77 11.61 17.37
C TYR A 524 16.14 11.15 16.86
N LYS A 525 16.34 11.08 15.54
CA LYS A 525 17.65 10.76 14.95
C LYS A 525 18.72 11.80 15.30
N LYS A 526 18.39 13.10 15.18
CA LYS A 526 19.28 14.20 15.59
C LYS A 526 19.66 14.07 17.06
N ALA A 527 18.70 13.70 17.91
CA ALA A 527 18.94 13.52 19.35
C ALA A 527 19.80 12.28 19.65
N LEU A 528 19.58 11.16 18.97
CA LEU A 528 20.39 9.95 19.08
C LEU A 528 21.84 10.17 18.62
N ALA A 529 22.04 10.94 17.55
CA ALA A 529 23.37 11.32 17.07
C ALA A 529 24.13 12.23 18.05
N ARG A 530 23.41 13.12 18.74
CA ARG A 530 23.97 14.02 19.78
C ARG A 530 24.31 13.28 21.08
N SER A 531 23.53 12.28 21.48
CA SER A 531 23.61 11.66 22.81
C SER A 531 24.62 10.51 22.94
N GLY A 532 25.27 10.08 21.85
CA GLY A 532 26.37 9.11 21.88
C GLY A 532 26.12 7.91 22.80
N LYS A 533 25.34 6.91 22.34
CA LYS A 533 25.06 5.64 23.07
C LYS A 533 24.48 5.78 24.50
N ALA A 534 24.03 6.96 24.95
CA ALA A 534 23.19 7.05 26.14
C ALA A 534 21.78 6.57 25.80
N GLY A 535 21.28 5.60 26.57
CA GLY A 535 20.04 4.86 26.31
C GLY A 535 18.82 5.75 25.99
N ALA A 536 17.90 5.17 25.22
CA ALA A 536 16.71 5.81 24.68
C ALA A 536 15.73 6.41 25.71
N ASP A 537 16.01 6.26 27.00
CA ASP A 537 15.23 6.79 28.12
C ASP A 537 15.72 8.18 28.59
N ALA A 538 16.91 8.63 28.17
CA ALA A 538 17.51 9.90 28.58
C ALA A 538 17.32 11.05 27.57
N ILE A 539 16.63 10.81 26.46
CA ILE A 539 16.44 11.80 25.40
C ILE A 539 15.25 12.70 25.77
N GLY A 540 15.52 13.74 26.57
CA GLY A 540 14.57 14.82 26.82
C GLY A 540 14.29 15.57 25.52
N PHE A 541 13.00 15.77 25.21
CA PHE A 541 12.59 16.65 24.13
C PHE A 541 12.80 18.09 24.56
N GLU A 542 13.81 18.77 24.01
CA GLU A 542 13.80 20.24 24.02
C GLU A 542 12.77 20.70 22.97
N GLU A 543 11.67 21.28 23.44
CA GLU A 543 10.74 22.03 22.60
C GLU A 543 11.48 23.28 22.09
N GLY A 544 12.07 23.23 20.90
CA GLY A 544 12.79 24.42 20.43
C GLY A 544 13.20 24.55 18.97
N ASP A 545 13.59 23.49 18.26
CA ASP A 545 14.61 23.74 17.22
C ASP A 545 14.21 23.73 15.74
N ASP A 546 12.95 23.60 15.34
CA ASP A 546 12.57 23.76 13.93
C ASP A 546 11.17 24.41 13.83
N GLU A 547 11.01 25.64 14.32
CA GLU A 547 9.99 26.52 13.72
C GLU A 547 10.63 27.11 12.47
N ASP A 548 10.20 26.64 11.29
CA ASP A 548 10.46 27.34 10.02
C ASP A 548 10.11 28.81 10.24
N VAL A 549 11.13 29.67 10.33
CA VAL A 549 10.91 31.10 10.53
C VAL A 549 10.18 31.60 9.29
N GLU A 550 8.92 32.00 9.47
CA GLU A 550 8.09 32.51 8.38
C GLU A 550 8.72 33.79 7.81
N LEU A 551 9.46 33.65 6.71
CA LEU A 551 10.10 34.76 6.03
C LEU A 551 9.09 35.46 5.13
N ARG A 552 8.42 36.49 5.66
CA ARG A 552 7.48 37.31 4.90
C ARG A 552 8.23 38.36 4.06
N ILE A 553 8.22 38.20 2.74
CA ILE A 553 8.84 39.15 1.80
C ILE A 553 7.76 40.07 1.20
N GLU A 554 7.74 41.33 1.63
CA GLU A 554 6.86 42.36 1.08
C GLU A 554 7.65 43.39 0.26
N LEU A 555 7.76 43.13 -1.04
CA LEU A 555 8.33 44.05 -2.01
C LEU A 555 7.22 44.62 -2.91
N PRO A 556 7.30 45.89 -3.33
CA PRO A 556 6.36 46.54 -4.24
C PRO A 556 6.64 46.12 -5.70
N VAL A 557 6.68 44.81 -5.95
CA VAL A 557 6.90 44.20 -7.25
C VAL A 557 5.72 43.31 -7.60
N ASP A 558 5.40 43.22 -8.88
CA ASP A 558 4.41 42.27 -9.39
C ASP A 558 5.08 40.90 -9.51
N ALA A 559 4.95 40.10 -8.45
CA ALA A 559 5.49 38.74 -8.38
C ALA A 559 4.36 37.73 -8.58
N THR A 560 3.77 37.74 -9.76
CA THR A 560 2.71 36.80 -10.17
C THR A 560 3.03 36.15 -11.51
N VAL A 561 2.52 34.94 -11.72
CA VAL A 561 2.55 34.27 -13.03
C VAL A 561 1.38 34.82 -13.86
N PRO A 562 1.66 35.56 -14.95
CA PRO A 562 0.62 36.20 -15.75
C PRO A 562 -0.31 35.20 -16.45
N GLU A 563 -1.58 35.57 -16.67
CA GLU A 563 -2.56 34.74 -17.39
C GLU A 563 -2.24 34.56 -18.87
N ASP A 564 -1.60 35.55 -19.48
CA ASP A 564 -1.08 35.48 -20.84
C ASP A 564 0.12 34.54 -20.95
N TYR A 565 0.87 34.32 -19.85
CA TYR A 565 1.93 33.31 -19.79
C TYR A 565 1.34 31.91 -19.56
N ILE A 566 0.45 31.75 -18.58
CA ILE A 566 -0.25 30.48 -18.31
C ILE A 566 -1.77 30.73 -18.17
N PRO A 567 -2.56 30.48 -19.23
CA PRO A 567 -4.00 30.76 -19.23
C PRO A 567 -4.79 29.89 -18.25
N HIS A 568 -4.39 28.63 -18.09
CA HIS A 568 -5.07 27.69 -17.21
C HIS A 568 -4.69 27.92 -15.74
N GLU A 569 -5.67 28.34 -14.93
CA GLU A 569 -5.57 28.50 -13.46
C GLU A 569 -4.90 27.30 -12.78
N ARG A 570 -5.25 26.11 -13.23
CA ARG A 570 -4.72 24.83 -12.79
C ARG A 570 -3.19 24.72 -12.89
N LEU A 571 -2.62 25.17 -14.01
CA LEU A 571 -1.19 25.12 -14.28
C LEU A 571 -0.43 26.25 -13.55
N ARG A 572 -1.09 27.39 -13.32
CA ARG A 572 -0.53 28.48 -12.51
C ARG A 572 -0.33 28.05 -11.06
N LEU A 573 -1.33 27.39 -10.46
CA LEU A 573 -1.20 26.84 -9.11
C LEU A 573 -0.06 25.81 -8.99
N GLU A 574 0.12 24.98 -10.01
CA GLU A 574 1.25 24.03 -10.10
C GLU A 574 2.59 24.76 -10.07
N ALA A 575 2.75 25.79 -10.90
CA ALA A 575 3.96 26.62 -10.94
C ALA A 575 4.26 27.27 -9.58
N TYR A 576 3.26 27.92 -8.95
CA TYR A 576 3.43 28.54 -7.63
C TYR A 576 3.81 27.51 -6.55
N THR A 577 3.20 26.32 -6.57
CA THR A 577 3.50 25.25 -5.60
C THR A 577 4.93 24.75 -5.76
N LYS A 578 5.40 24.59 -7.01
CA LYS A 578 6.78 24.19 -7.30
C LYS A 578 7.79 25.23 -6.82
N PHE A 579 7.54 26.52 -7.09
CA PHE A 579 8.39 27.60 -6.57
C PHE A 579 8.39 27.69 -5.04
N ALA A 580 7.23 27.54 -4.38
CA ALA A 580 7.14 27.58 -2.92
C ALA A 580 7.82 26.37 -2.24
N ALA A 581 7.84 25.21 -2.91
CA ALA A 581 8.47 24.00 -2.42
C ALA A 581 9.99 23.93 -2.64
N ALA A 582 10.54 24.73 -3.57
CA ALA A 582 11.97 24.73 -3.87
C ALA A 582 12.82 25.16 -2.65
N ARG A 583 13.92 24.44 -2.42
CA ARG A 583 14.85 24.64 -1.29
C ARG A 583 16.28 24.95 -1.74
N SER A 584 16.58 24.89 -3.04
CA SER A 584 17.88 25.23 -3.63
C SER A 584 17.73 26.03 -4.92
N GLY A 585 18.79 26.72 -5.34
CA GLY A 585 18.80 27.44 -6.62
C GLY A 585 18.62 26.51 -7.83
N GLU A 586 19.24 25.32 -7.78
CA GLU A 586 19.10 24.29 -8.82
C GLU A 586 17.63 23.85 -8.99
N GLN A 587 16.89 23.64 -7.89
CA GLN A 587 15.46 23.32 -7.96
C GLN A 587 14.61 24.46 -8.52
N VAL A 588 15.05 25.71 -8.34
CA VAL A 588 14.37 26.86 -8.96
C VAL A 588 14.66 26.88 -10.46
N ASP A 589 15.90 26.61 -10.86
CA ASP A 589 16.30 26.53 -12.26
C ASP A 589 15.57 25.40 -13.00
N ASP A 590 15.41 24.22 -12.38
CA ASP A 590 14.64 23.10 -12.92
C ASP A 590 13.17 23.50 -13.22
N VAL A 591 12.55 24.24 -12.29
CA VAL A 591 11.17 24.73 -12.46
C VAL A 591 11.09 25.77 -13.57
N LEU A 592 12.10 26.64 -13.70
CA LEU A 592 12.17 27.62 -14.78
C LEU A 592 12.36 26.95 -16.15
N GLU A 593 13.19 25.90 -16.24
CA GLU A 593 13.40 25.14 -17.47
C GLU A 593 12.12 24.41 -17.89
N GLU A 594 11.42 23.76 -16.95
CA GLU A 594 10.13 23.13 -17.21
C GLU A 594 9.08 24.13 -17.73
N LEU A 595 9.03 25.34 -17.13
CA LEU A 595 8.10 26.40 -17.55
C LEU A 595 8.48 27.04 -18.89
N ALA A 596 9.72 26.88 -19.36
CA ALA A 596 10.15 27.35 -20.66
C ALA A 596 9.93 26.31 -21.78
N ASP A 597 9.98 25.02 -21.43
CA ASP A 597 9.72 23.90 -22.35
C ASP A 597 8.21 23.73 -22.66
N ARG A 598 7.35 23.96 -21.65
CA ARG A 598 5.89 23.86 -21.76
C ARG A 598 5.25 25.10 -22.39
#